data_AF-A0A950P1L1-F1
#
_entry.id   AF-A0A950P1L1-F1
#
_cell.length_a   1.000
_cell.length_b   1.000
_cell.length_c   1.000
_cell.angle_alpha   90.00
_cell.angle_beta   90.00
_cell.angle_gamma   90.00
#
_symmetry.space_group_name_H-M   'P 1'
#
loop_
_entity.id
_entity.type
_entity.pdbx_description
1 polymer ?
#
loop_
_entity_poly.entity_id
_entity_poly.type
_entity_poly.pdbx_seq_one_letter_code
_entity_poly.pdbx_strand_id
1 'polypeptide(L)'
;MAWTVTVRVGSRVERERFDDLALALEAIEARGRELERTGPRETVNLRVRRFDPAQQVVARIELSGPERFIANVNGGVDVRGDGAVEAFEGRVRRRVIEQRKGESAYAALRRALSPG
;
A
#
# COMPACT_ATOMS: atom_id res chain seq x y z
N MET A 1 14.97 0.85 -16.19
CA MET A 1 13.82 1.76 -15.89
C MET A 1 13.14 1.14 -14.69
N ALA A 2 13.00 1.87 -13.58
CA ALA A 2 12.73 1.24 -12.29
C ALA A 2 11.33 1.55 -11.76
N TRP A 3 10.67 0.52 -11.25
CA TRP A 3 9.52 0.60 -10.37
C TRP A 3 9.98 1.16 -9.02
N THR A 4 9.16 2.01 -8.40
CA THR A 4 9.47 2.54 -7.07
C THR A 4 8.35 2.15 -6.11
N VAL A 5 8.73 1.45 -5.03
CA VAL A 5 7.87 1.20 -3.88
C VAL A 5 8.16 2.27 -2.82
N THR A 6 7.14 2.95 -2.34
CA THR A 6 7.25 3.94 -1.25
C THR A 6 6.42 3.48 -0.06
N VAL A 7 7.07 3.20 1.07
CA VAL A 7 6.41 2.83 2.32
C VAL A 7 6.33 4.06 3.23
N ARG A 8 5.15 4.37 3.75
CA ARG A 8 4.90 5.49 4.66
C ARG A 8 4.27 4.99 5.95
N VAL A 9 4.90 5.26 7.08
CA VAL A 9 4.40 4.91 8.42
C VAL A 9 4.56 6.12 9.32
N GLY A 10 3.46 6.79 9.66
CA GLY A 10 3.51 8.07 10.36
C GLY A 10 4.41 9.09 9.65
N SER A 11 5.48 9.54 10.31
CA SER A 11 6.47 10.46 9.74
C SER A 11 7.59 9.77 8.96
N ARG A 12 7.72 8.43 9.04
CA ARG A 12 8.77 7.67 8.35
C ARG A 12 8.37 7.38 6.92
N VAL A 13 9.30 7.61 5.99
CA VAL A 13 9.14 7.29 4.57
C VAL A 13 10.37 6.55 4.08
N GLU A 14 10.13 5.36 3.53
CA GLU A 14 11.16 4.50 2.92
C GLU A 14 10.84 4.32 1.44
N ARG A 15 11.88 4.23 0.61
CA ARG A 15 11.74 4.02 -0.83
C ARG A 15 12.71 2.97 -1.31
N GLU A 16 12.20 2.05 -2.11
CA GLU A 16 12.98 0.99 -2.72
C GLU A 16 12.67 0.93 -4.22
N ARG A 17 13.68 0.62 -5.03
CA ARG A 17 13.57 0.56 -6.48
C ARG A 17 13.72 -0.88 -6.94
N PHE A 18 12.91 -1.27 -7.91
CA PHE A 18 12.91 -2.60 -8.50
C PHE A 18 12.95 -2.49 -10.01
N ASP A 19 13.62 -3.42 -10.67
CA ASP A 19 13.67 -3.48 -12.13
C ASP A 19 12.46 -4.19 -12.75
N ASP A 20 11.66 -4.87 -11.91
CA ASP A 20 10.53 -5.69 -12.32
C ASP A 20 9.26 -5.40 -11.48
N LEU A 21 8.09 -5.49 -12.12
CA LEU A 21 6.79 -5.25 -11.49
C LEU A 21 6.45 -6.34 -10.48
N ALA A 22 6.70 -7.61 -10.80
CA ALA A 22 6.38 -8.72 -9.91
C ALA A 22 7.21 -8.62 -8.62
N LEU A 23 8.50 -8.32 -8.73
CA LEU A 23 9.36 -8.05 -7.57
C LEU A 23 8.86 -6.86 -6.73
N ALA A 24 8.42 -5.78 -7.37
CA ALA A 24 7.85 -4.64 -6.66
C ALA A 24 6.55 -5.02 -5.92
N LEU A 25 5.68 -5.82 -6.54
CA LEU A 25 4.43 -6.29 -5.94
C LEU A 25 4.68 -7.29 -4.79
N GLU A 26 5.69 -8.16 -4.91
CA GLU A 26 6.15 -9.03 -3.82
C GLU A 26 6.67 -8.22 -2.63
N ALA A 27 7.46 -7.17 -2.89
CA ALA A 27 7.93 -6.28 -1.84
C ALA A 27 6.77 -5.56 -1.13
N ILE A 28 5.75 -5.10 -1.88
CA ILE A 28 4.54 -4.50 -1.29
C ILE A 28 3.83 -5.50 -0.37
N GLU A 29 3.66 -6.75 -0.81
CA GLU A 29 3.02 -7.77 0.03
C GLU A 29 3.85 -8.09 1.27
N ALA A 30 5.15 -8.29 1.13
CA ALA A 30 6.02 -8.62 2.24
C ALA A 30 5.98 -7.52 3.32
N ARG A 31 6.12 -6.26 2.90
CA ARG A 31 6.06 -5.09 3.80
C ARG A 31 4.67 -4.88 4.39
N GLY A 32 3.61 -5.07 3.59
CA GLY A 32 2.24 -4.95 4.07
C GLY A 32 1.94 -5.99 5.15
N ARG A 33 2.31 -7.26 4.95
CA ARG A 33 2.16 -8.33 5.95
C ARG A 33 2.98 -8.10 7.21
N GLU A 34 4.16 -7.49 7.08
CA GLU A 34 4.93 -7.03 8.23
C GLU A 34 4.16 -5.98 9.03
N LEU A 35 3.58 -4.99 8.36
CA LEU A 35 2.79 -3.91 8.96
C LEU A 35 1.48 -4.41 9.58
N GLU A 36 0.81 -5.40 8.97
CA GLU A 36 -0.36 -6.08 9.55
C GLU A 36 0.00 -6.73 10.90
N ARG A 37 1.13 -7.45 10.96
CA ARG A 37 1.60 -8.14 12.19
C ARG A 37 2.17 -7.18 13.23
N THR A 38 2.60 -6.01 12.82
CA THR A 38 3.20 -4.97 13.68
C THR A 38 2.25 -3.82 14.00
N GLY A 39 0.99 -3.90 13.56
CA GLY A 39 -0.11 -3.01 13.93
C GLY A 39 -0.07 -2.67 15.43
N PRO A 40 -0.43 -1.42 15.79
CA PRO A 40 0.30 -0.61 16.77
C PRO A 40 0.58 -1.35 18.08
N ARG A 41 1.82 -1.83 18.26
CA ARG A 41 2.35 -2.30 19.56
C ARG A 41 2.64 -1.15 20.53
N GLU A 42 2.61 0.09 20.07
CA GLU A 42 2.66 1.28 20.90
C GLU A 42 1.51 2.19 20.54
N THR A 43 0.73 2.55 21.55
CA THR A 43 -0.15 3.72 21.52
C THR A 43 0.73 4.93 21.21
N VAL A 44 0.81 5.33 19.93
CA VAL A 44 1.32 6.65 19.60
C VAL A 44 0.37 7.61 20.30
N ASN A 45 0.84 8.22 21.38
CA ASN A 45 0.12 9.26 22.13
C ASN A 45 -0.05 10.49 21.24
N LEU A 46 -0.93 10.40 20.24
CA LEU A 46 -1.54 11.54 19.59
C LEU A 46 -2.60 12.06 20.57
N ARG A 47 -2.15 12.75 21.62
CA ARG A 47 -3.01 13.69 22.34
C ARG A 47 -3.63 14.58 21.26
N VAL A 48 -4.97 14.61 21.26
CA VAL A 48 -5.85 15.41 20.37
C VAL A 48 -6.15 14.80 19.00
N ARG A 49 -6.91 13.69 18.97
CA ARG A 49 -8.16 13.55 18.19
C ARG A 49 -8.70 12.13 18.30
N ARG A 50 -9.94 12.00 18.76
CA ARG A 50 -10.65 10.72 18.85
C ARG A 50 -11.20 10.41 17.45
N PHE A 51 -10.46 9.65 16.66
CA PHE A 51 -10.96 9.03 15.44
C PHE A 51 -11.07 7.52 15.69
N ASP A 52 -12.09 6.89 15.10
CA ASP A 52 -12.25 5.44 15.17
C ASP A 52 -11.01 4.75 14.56
N PRO A 53 -10.22 3.97 15.34
CA PRO A 53 -8.99 3.36 14.88
C PRO A 53 -9.16 2.45 13.65
N ALA A 54 -10.34 1.85 13.47
CA ALA A 54 -10.63 0.97 12.34
C ALA A 54 -10.68 1.71 11.01
N GLN A 55 -10.92 3.03 11.02
CA GLN A 55 -11.01 3.84 9.80
C GLN A 55 -9.70 4.56 9.46
N GLN A 56 -8.70 4.54 10.34
CA GLN A 56 -7.45 5.26 10.10
C GLN A 56 -6.43 4.40 9.37
N VAL A 57 -5.93 4.90 8.25
CA VAL A 57 -4.74 4.36 7.58
C VAL A 57 -3.53 4.66 8.46
N VAL A 58 -2.91 3.62 9.02
CA VAL A 58 -1.71 3.72 9.87
C VAL A 58 -0.42 3.59 9.05
N ALA A 59 -0.50 2.92 7.90
CA ALA A 59 0.59 2.84 6.94
C ALA A 59 0.07 2.78 5.51
N ARG A 60 0.85 3.32 4.57
CA ARG A 60 0.56 3.30 3.14
C ARG A 60 1.78 2.81 2.38
N ILE A 61 1.56 1.89 1.45
CA ILE A 61 2.59 1.43 0.52
C ILE A 61 2.14 1.78 -0.90
N GLU A 62 2.92 2.59 -1.60
CA GLU A 62 2.62 3.09 -2.95
C GLU A 62 3.58 2.46 -3.97
N LEU A 63 3.06 2.08 -5.14
CA LEU A 63 3.80 1.68 -6.33
C LEU A 63 3.73 2.79 -7.37
N SER A 64 4.87 3.15 -7.94
CA SER A 64 4.97 4.02 -9.10
C SER A 64 5.72 3.32 -10.23
N GLY A 65 5.10 3.30 -11.41
CA GLY A 65 5.65 2.72 -12.62
C GLY A 65 6.84 3.48 -13.19
N PRO A 66 7.57 2.86 -14.14
CA PRO A 66 8.83 3.38 -14.68
C PRO A 66 8.70 4.59 -15.61
N GLU A 67 7.50 4.96 -16.07
CA GLU A 67 7.34 6.01 -17.07
C GLU A 67 7.63 7.41 -16.48
N ARG A 68 8.47 8.20 -17.19
CA ARG A 68 9.04 9.47 -16.67
C ARG A 68 8.05 10.64 -16.57
N PHE A 69 6.99 10.66 -17.35
CA PHE A 69 6.11 11.84 -17.47
C PHE A 69 4.71 11.60 -16.88
N ILE A 70 4.13 10.42 -17.11
CA ILE A 70 2.90 9.94 -16.49
C ILE A 70 3.06 8.43 -16.32
N ALA A 71 3.29 7.95 -15.09
CA ALA A 71 3.21 6.53 -14.82
C ALA A 71 1.77 6.05 -15.10
N ASN A 72 1.60 5.15 -16.06
CA ASN A 72 0.34 4.49 -16.35
C ASN A 72 -0.02 3.49 -15.25
N VAL A 73 1.00 2.89 -14.63
CA VAL A 73 0.82 1.99 -13.49
C VAL A 73 1.13 2.71 -12.19
N ASN A 74 0.09 3.03 -11.43
CA ASN A 74 0.19 3.47 -10.04
C ASN A 74 -0.86 2.75 -9.21
N GLY A 75 -0.51 2.45 -7.98
CA GLY A 75 -1.44 1.86 -7.02
C GLY A 75 -0.73 1.59 -5.71
N GLY A 76 -1.30 0.72 -4.91
CA GLY A 76 -0.72 0.39 -3.62
C GLY A 76 -1.72 -0.24 -2.68
N VAL A 77 -1.33 -0.29 -1.41
CA VAL A 77 -2.20 -0.72 -0.32
C VAL A 77 -2.17 0.28 0.83
N ASP A 78 -3.31 0.40 1.50
CA ASP A 78 -3.46 1.08 2.79
C ASP A 78 -3.65 0.03 3.88
N VAL A 79 -2.88 0.14 4.96
CA VAL A 79 -3.00 -0.69 6.16
C VAL A 79 -3.71 0.13 7.23
N ARG A 80 -4.78 -0.42 7.79
CA ARG A 80 -5.61 0.19 8.83
C ARG A 80 -5.13 -0.21 10.22
N GLY A 81 -5.56 0.53 11.24
CA GLY A 81 -5.14 0.31 12.63
C GLY A 81 -5.57 -1.04 13.23
N ASP A 82 -6.59 -1.68 12.65
CA ASP A 82 -7.07 -3.03 12.99
C ASP A 82 -6.37 -4.14 12.19
N GLY A 83 -5.39 -3.79 11.35
CA GLY A 83 -4.69 -4.71 10.46
C GLY A 83 -5.42 -5.00 9.15
N ALA A 84 -6.59 -4.40 8.90
CA ALA A 84 -7.24 -4.52 7.59
C ALA A 84 -6.39 -3.87 6.50
N VAL A 85 -6.38 -4.47 5.32
CA VAL A 85 -5.63 -3.96 4.16
C VAL A 85 -6.57 -3.71 3.00
N GLU A 86 -6.41 -2.55 2.37
CA GLU A 86 -7.21 -2.11 1.24
C GLU A 86 -6.30 -1.77 0.06
N ALA A 87 -6.55 -2.39 -1.09
CA ALA A 87 -5.81 -2.09 -2.31
C ALA A 87 -6.44 -0.93 -3.07
N PHE A 88 -5.60 -0.11 -3.71
CA PHE A 88 -6.06 0.96 -4.58
C PHE A 88 -5.22 1.05 -5.86
N GLU A 89 -5.82 1.62 -6.90
CA GLU A 89 -5.15 2.02 -8.14
C GLU A 89 -5.22 3.55 -8.31
N GLY A 90 -4.29 4.08 -9.11
CA GLY A 90 -4.19 5.49 -9.45
C GLY A 90 -3.33 6.31 -8.48
N ARG A 91 -2.81 7.44 -8.99
CA ARG A 91 -1.94 8.37 -8.26
C ARG A 91 -2.68 9.60 -7.73
N VAL A 92 -3.44 10.25 -8.62
CA VAL A 92 -4.15 11.52 -8.33
C VAL A 92 -5.58 11.26 -7.88
N ARG A 93 -6.32 10.43 -8.64
CA ARG A 93 -7.63 9.93 -8.25
C ARG A 93 -7.47 8.46 -7.89
N ARG A 94 -7.38 8.19 -6.58
CA ARG A 94 -7.27 6.81 -6.07
C ARG A 94 -8.65 6.16 -6.12
N ARG A 95 -8.71 4.93 -6.62
CA ARG A 95 -9.91 4.08 -6.59
C ARG A 95 -9.60 2.80 -5.83
N VAL A 96 -10.46 2.45 -4.88
CA VAL A 96 -10.36 1.18 -4.17
C VAL A 96 -10.55 0.05 -5.17
N ILE A 97 -9.69 -0.96 -5.08
CA ILE A 97 -9.81 -2.18 -5.84
C ILE A 97 -10.64 -3.14 -5.01
N GLU A 98 -11.83 -3.48 -5.50
CA GLU A 98 -12.68 -4.47 -4.83
C GLU A 98 -12.01 -5.85 -4.82
N GLN A 99 -11.95 -6.43 -3.62
CA GLN A 99 -11.50 -7.80 -3.40
C GLN A 99 -12.61 -8.78 -3.80
N ARG A 100 -12.25 -9.81 -4.56
CA ARG A 100 -13.12 -10.96 -4.81
C ARG A 100 -13.24 -11.82 -3.56
N LYS A 101 -14.25 -12.68 -3.49
CA LYS A 101 -14.44 -13.59 -2.35
C LYS A 101 -13.20 -14.47 -2.14
N GLY A 102 -12.57 -14.35 -0.97
CA GLY A 102 -11.35 -15.08 -0.62
C GLY A 102 -10.05 -14.50 -1.21
N GLU A 103 -10.11 -13.37 -1.92
CA GLU A 103 -8.95 -12.66 -2.46
C GLU A 103 -8.37 -11.75 -1.37
N SER A 104 -7.04 -11.69 -1.26
CA SER A 104 -6.36 -10.70 -0.42
C SER A 104 -6.22 -9.37 -1.16
N ALA A 105 -6.05 -8.27 -0.42
CA ALA A 105 -5.77 -6.95 -1.02
C ALA A 105 -4.53 -7.00 -1.94
N TYR A 106 -3.49 -7.76 -1.57
CA TYR A 106 -2.31 -7.93 -2.41
C TYR A 106 -2.62 -8.65 -3.73
N ALA A 107 -3.41 -9.73 -3.69
CA ALA A 107 -3.83 -10.44 -4.89
C ALA A 107 -4.70 -9.55 -5.79
N ALA A 108 -5.62 -8.77 -5.19
CA ALA A 108 -6.44 -7.79 -5.89
C ALA A 108 -5.58 -6.71 -6.57
N LEU A 109 -4.55 -6.20 -5.88
CA LEU A 109 -3.59 -5.25 -6.43
C LEU A 109 -2.82 -5.85 -7.62
N ARG A 110 -2.28 -7.08 -7.47
CA ARG A 110 -1.57 -7.77 -8.56
C ARG A 110 -2.46 -7.93 -9.79
N ARG A 111 -3.71 -8.34 -9.59
CA ARG A 111 -4.71 -8.49 -10.66
C ARG A 111 -5.00 -7.16 -11.36
N ALA A 112 -5.07 -6.06 -10.63
CA ALA A 112 -5.38 -4.75 -11.21
C ALA A 112 -4.22 -4.15 -12.00
N LEU A 113 -2.97 -4.39 -11.55
CA LEU A 113 -1.78 -3.73 -12.10
C LEU A 113 -0.97 -4.59 -13.09
N SER A 114 -1.20 -5.91 -13.13
CA SER A 114 -0.60 -6.77 -14.15
C SER A 114 -1.48 -6.71 -15.40
N PRO A 115 -1.01 -6.12 -16.52
CA PRO A 115 -1.73 -6.24 -17.78
C PRO A 115 -1.81 -7.74 -18.15
N GLY A 116 -3.00 -8.18 -18.56
CA GLY A 116 -3.17 -9.49 -19.18
C GLY A 116 -2.52 -9.57 -20.55
#